data_AF-A0A9R0IHP9-F1
#
_entry.id   AF-A0A9R0IHP9-F1
#
_cell.length_a   1.000
_cell.length_b   1.000
_cell.length_c   1.000
_cell.angle_alpha   90.00
_cell.angle_beta   90.00
_cell.angle_gamma   90.00
#
_symmetry.space_group_name_H-M   'P 1'
#
loop_
_entity.id
_entity.type
_entity.pdbx_description
1 polymer ?
#
loop_
_entity_poly.entity_id
_entity_poly.type
_entity_poly.pdbx_seq_one_letter_code
_entity_poly.pdbx_strand_id
1 'polypeptide(L)'
;MNNELADDFGYIGNVVELWKELNERFGQSNGPLIYQLKKEIDSLNQENMTIVTYYGKLKKLWDEMQSLRAFSTCTCGALSSCSCQILKKMAKFEEEDKMMKFLLGLNGGFEGTVTNVLSMDPLPSINRVFAITQQIEKQKQVNSAGVEVGAMSSSVMAA
;
A
#
# COMPACT_ATOMS: atom_id res chain seq x y z
N MET A 1 14.96 20.72 9.75
CA MET A 1 14.63 20.88 11.18
C MET A 1 14.42 22.36 11.42
N ASN A 2 13.33 22.74 12.09
CA ASN A 2 13.02 24.13 12.37
C ASN A 2 13.86 24.57 13.58
N ASN A 3 14.84 25.47 13.41
CA ASN A 3 15.77 25.86 14.48
C ASN A 3 15.07 26.59 15.64
N GLU A 4 13.89 27.16 15.40
CA GLU A 4 13.08 27.86 16.42
C GLU A 4 12.56 26.89 17.50
N LEU A 5 12.29 25.62 17.17
CA LEU A 5 11.84 24.65 18.17
C LEU A 5 12.91 24.38 19.24
N ALA A 6 14.19 24.41 18.88
CA ALA A 6 15.25 24.11 19.84
C ALA A 6 15.36 25.18 20.93
N ASP A 7 15.11 26.45 20.58
CA ASP A 7 15.10 27.57 21.52
C ASP A 7 13.88 27.52 22.46
N ASP A 8 12.72 27.09 21.96
CA ASP A 8 11.49 26.94 22.76
C ASP A 8 11.62 25.90 23.89
N PHE A 9 12.46 24.87 23.70
CA PHE A 9 12.65 23.77 24.65
C PHE A 9 13.98 23.83 25.42
N GLY A 10 14.86 24.79 25.12
CA GLY A 10 16.24 24.84 25.61
C GLY A 10 16.41 25.00 27.13
N TYR A 11 15.35 25.42 27.83
CA TYR A 11 15.37 25.68 29.27
C TYR A 11 14.75 24.56 30.11
N ILE A 12 14.26 23.48 29.49
CA ILE A 12 13.63 22.39 30.23
C ILE A 12 14.71 21.55 30.93
N GLY A 13 14.62 21.46 32.25
CA GLY A 13 15.69 20.95 33.11
C GLY A 13 15.87 19.43 33.05
N ASN A 14 14.91 18.67 32.52
CA ASN A 14 15.04 17.23 32.36
C ASN A 14 14.20 16.66 31.21
N VAL A 15 14.61 15.48 30.76
CA VAL A 15 13.99 14.76 29.62
C VAL A 15 12.52 14.39 29.88
N VAL A 16 12.12 14.20 31.14
CA VAL A 16 10.73 13.84 31.48
C VAL A 16 9.80 15.03 31.32
N GLU A 17 10.21 16.21 31.77
CA GLU A 17 9.48 17.47 31.55
C GLU A 17 9.42 17.82 30.07
N LEU A 18 10.54 17.65 29.35
CA LEU A 18 10.59 17.90 27.92
C LEU A 18 9.61 17.01 27.17
N TRP A 19 9.59 15.71 27.49
CA TRP A 19 8.65 14.76 26.91
C TRP A 19 7.19 15.11 27.25
N LYS A 20 6.90 15.47 28.50
CA LYS A 20 5.54 15.89 28.91
C LYS A 20 5.07 17.11 28.13
N GLU A 21 5.90 18.14 28.05
CA GLU A 21 5.54 19.38 27.36
C GLU A 21 5.39 19.16 25.85
N LEU A 22 6.28 18.38 25.23
CA LEU A 22 6.13 17.97 23.83
C LEU A 22 4.84 17.17 23.60
N ASN A 23 4.51 16.26 24.51
CA ASN A 23 3.30 15.45 24.40
C ASN A 23 2.03 16.27 24.69
N GLU A 24 2.07 17.26 25.57
CA GLU A 24 0.92 18.15 25.82
C GLU A 24 0.69 19.12 24.65
N ARG A 25 1.76 19.68 24.07
CA ARG A 25 1.68 20.66 22.98
C ARG A 25 1.48 20.02 21.61
N PHE A 26 2.10 18.88 21.37
CA PHE A 26 2.16 18.21 20.05
C PHE A 26 1.69 16.76 20.06
N GLY A 27 1.40 16.16 21.22
CA GLY A 27 0.84 14.80 21.32
C GLY A 27 -0.64 14.76 20.94
N GLN A 28 -1.00 15.39 19.83
CA GLN A 28 -2.31 15.20 19.23
C GLN A 28 -2.48 13.73 18.84
N SER A 29 -3.72 13.25 18.95
CA SER A 29 -4.05 11.91 18.45
C SER A 29 -3.65 11.78 16.97
N ASN A 30 -3.16 10.62 16.55
CA ASN A 30 -2.93 10.30 15.13
C ASN A 30 -4.22 10.32 14.28
N GLY A 31 -5.38 10.68 14.85
CA GLY A 31 -6.69 10.67 14.21
C GLY A 31 -6.76 11.40 12.87
N PRO A 32 -6.35 12.68 12.76
CA PRO A 32 -6.35 13.40 11.48
C PRO A 32 -5.47 12.74 10.41
N LEU A 33 -4.29 12.26 10.79
CA LEU A 33 -3.37 11.58 9.87
C LEU A 33 -3.93 10.22 9.43
N ILE A 34 -4.50 9.45 10.36
CA ILE A 34 -5.19 8.18 10.05
C ILE A 34 -6.35 8.45 9.08
N TYR A 35 -7.14 9.48 9.32
CA TYR A 35 -8.24 9.86 8.43
C TYR A 35 -7.73 10.21 7.03
N GLN A 36 -6.67 11.02 6.94
CA GLN A 36 -6.03 11.38 5.67
C GLN A 36 -5.54 10.15 4.93
N LEU A 37 -4.72 9.31 5.57
CA LEU A 37 -4.18 8.09 4.96
C LEU A 37 -5.29 7.15 4.51
N LYS A 38 -6.37 7.01 5.30
CA LYS A 38 -7.52 6.19 4.93
C LYS A 38 -8.19 6.73 3.67
N LYS A 39 -8.41 8.04 3.58
CA LYS A 39 -8.96 8.70 2.39
C LYS A 39 -8.06 8.53 1.17
N GLU A 40 -6.75 8.65 1.33
CA GLU A 40 -5.77 8.46 0.25
C GLU A 40 -5.76 7.01 -0.25
N ILE A 41 -5.75 6.01 0.65
CA ILE A 41 -5.85 4.60 0.29
C ILE A 41 -7.15 4.33 -0.48
N ASP A 42 -8.29 4.81 0.03
CA ASP A 42 -9.58 4.50 -0.56
C ASP A 42 -9.74 5.14 -1.95
N SER A 43 -9.22 6.35 -2.16
CA SER A 43 -9.30 7.09 -3.43
C SER A 43 -8.22 6.75 -4.45
N LEU A 44 -7.12 6.11 -4.04
CA LEU A 44 -6.02 5.76 -4.96
C LEU A 44 -6.47 4.68 -5.96
N ASN A 45 -6.35 5.01 -7.25
CA ASN A 45 -6.56 4.12 -8.39
C ASN A 45 -5.31 4.13 -9.27
N GLN A 46 -5.13 3.10 -10.11
CA GLN A 46 -4.00 2.95 -11.01
C GLN A 46 -3.94 4.08 -12.04
N GLU A 47 -5.09 4.43 -12.62
CA GLU A 47 -5.18 5.39 -13.72
C GLU A 47 -4.18 5.03 -14.84
N ASN A 48 -3.26 5.96 -15.17
CA ASN A 48 -2.22 5.79 -16.18
C ASN A 48 -0.88 5.32 -15.59
N MET A 49 -0.83 4.99 -14.29
CA MET A 49 0.40 4.50 -13.65
C MET A 49 0.72 3.06 -14.07
N THR A 50 2.00 2.75 -14.11
CA THR A 50 2.45 1.36 -14.19
C THR A 50 2.00 0.58 -12.96
N ILE A 51 1.87 -0.74 -13.10
CA ILE A 51 1.54 -1.64 -11.98
C ILE A 51 2.53 -1.48 -10.82
N VAL A 52 3.82 -1.33 -11.12
CA VAL A 52 4.88 -1.15 -10.12
C VAL A 52 4.69 0.15 -9.35
N THR A 53 4.45 1.26 -10.05
CA THR A 53 4.25 2.57 -9.42
C THR A 53 2.99 2.58 -8.56
N TYR A 54 1.88 2.05 -9.07
CA TYR A 54 0.61 1.99 -8.36
C TYR A 54 0.72 1.16 -7.08
N TYR A 55 1.27 -0.07 -7.18
CA TYR A 55 1.48 -0.93 -6.02
C TYR A 55 2.44 -0.29 -5.00
N GLY A 56 3.51 0.35 -5.45
CA GLY A 56 4.46 1.03 -4.58
C GLY A 56 3.81 2.16 -3.76
N LYS A 57 2.92 2.95 -4.37
CA LYS A 57 2.16 3.98 -3.66
C LYS A 57 1.22 3.38 -2.60
N LEU A 58 0.45 2.35 -2.95
CA LEU A 58 -0.40 1.64 -1.99
C LEU A 58 0.42 1.07 -0.82
N LYS A 59 1.54 0.41 -1.12
CA LYS A 59 2.42 -0.16 -0.11
C LYS A 59 2.92 0.90 0.86
N LYS A 60 3.38 2.05 0.35
CA LYS A 60 3.82 3.16 1.20
C LYS A 60 2.72 3.61 2.17
N LEU A 61 1.50 3.82 1.66
CA LEU A 61 0.35 4.24 2.48
C LEU A 61 -0.03 3.20 3.53
N TRP A 62 0.02 1.91 3.18
CA TRP A 62 -0.24 0.83 4.12
C TRP A 62 0.83 0.72 5.21
N ASP A 63 2.10 0.83 4.84
CA ASP A 63 3.22 0.78 5.79
C ASP A 63 3.14 1.97 6.76
N GLU A 64 2.78 3.16 6.27
CA GLU A 64 2.56 4.35 7.11
C GLU A 64 1.36 4.18 8.06
N MET A 65 0.21 3.71 7.55
CA MET A 65 -0.96 3.38 8.37
C MET A 65 -0.63 2.36 9.47
N GLN A 66 0.14 1.33 9.12
CA GLN A 66 0.57 0.30 10.06
C GLN A 66 1.48 0.88 11.16
N SER A 67 2.36 1.82 10.83
CA SER A 67 3.22 2.48 11.82
C SER A 67 2.43 3.27 12.86
N LEU A 68 1.28 3.86 12.47
CA LEU A 68 0.42 4.64 13.35
C LEU A 68 -0.54 3.79 14.18
N ARG A 69 -0.88 2.59 13.68
CA ARG A 69 -1.86 1.67 14.28
C ARG A 69 -1.26 0.34 14.72
N ALA A 70 0.06 0.28 14.89
CA ALA A 70 0.75 -0.94 15.30
C ALA A 70 0.12 -1.48 16.59
N PHE A 71 -0.30 -2.75 16.56
CA PHE A 71 -0.81 -3.41 17.75
C PHE A 71 0.26 -3.38 18.84
N SER A 72 -0.15 -3.00 20.06
CA SER A 72 0.73 -3.15 21.21
C SER A 72 1.12 -4.61 21.37
N THR A 73 2.41 -4.89 21.48
CA THR A 73 2.91 -6.24 21.77
C THR A 73 2.39 -6.69 23.14
N CYS A 74 1.74 -7.87 23.24
CA CYS A 74 1.46 -8.47 24.56
C CYS A 74 2.79 -8.76 25.24
N THR A 75 3.06 -8.05 26.32
CA THR A 75 4.22 -8.27 27.20
C THR A 75 4.03 -9.49 28.09
N CYS A 76 2.80 -9.99 28.18
CA CYS A 76 2.38 -11.14 28.98
C CYS A 76 2.85 -12.51 28.47
N GLY A 77 3.33 -12.62 27.22
CA GLY A 77 3.69 -13.90 26.60
C GLY A 77 2.52 -14.86 26.29
N ALA A 78 1.31 -14.60 26.82
CA ALA A 78 0.13 -15.44 26.61
C ALA A 78 -0.24 -15.57 25.12
N LEU A 79 -0.04 -14.48 24.36
CA LEU A 79 -0.36 -14.45 22.93
C LEU A 79 0.62 -15.31 22.11
N SER A 80 1.90 -15.38 22.51
CA SER A 80 2.89 -16.27 21.89
C SER A 80 2.65 -17.75 22.20
N SER A 81 2.02 -18.07 23.32
CA SER A 81 1.64 -19.45 23.69
C SER A 81 0.25 -19.88 23.17
N CYS A 82 -0.51 -18.99 22.51
CA CYS A 82 -1.85 -19.34 22.03
C CYS A 82 -1.79 -20.27 20.82
N SER A 83 -2.36 -21.48 20.94
CA SER A 83 -2.54 -22.43 19.83
C SER A 83 -3.65 -22.02 18.86
N CYS A 84 -4.44 -20.99 19.21
CA CYS A 84 -5.61 -20.51 18.47
C CYS A 84 -5.30 -19.87 17.10
N GLN A 85 -4.03 -19.57 16.81
CA GLN A 85 -3.57 -18.92 15.57
C GLN A 85 -4.27 -17.59 15.24
N ILE A 86 -4.84 -16.90 16.24
CA ILE A 86 -5.65 -15.69 16.02
C ILE A 86 -4.85 -14.59 15.30
N LEU A 87 -3.58 -14.39 15.67
CA LEU A 87 -2.69 -13.43 15.01
C LEU A 87 -2.47 -13.75 13.53
N LYS A 88 -2.31 -15.03 13.18
CA LYS A 88 -2.14 -15.44 11.79
C LYS A 88 -3.40 -15.18 10.97
N LYS A 89 -4.59 -15.44 11.55
CA LYS A 89 -5.87 -15.13 10.88
C LYS A 89 -6.06 -13.63 10.67
N MET A 90 -5.72 -12.80 11.66
CA MET A 90 -5.79 -11.35 11.54
C MET A 90 -4.85 -10.82 10.43
N ALA A 91 -3.61 -11.31 10.39
CA ALA A 91 -2.67 -10.95 9.32
C ALA A 91 -3.20 -11.38 7.93
N LYS A 92 -3.83 -12.56 7.84
CA LYS A 92 -4.42 -13.05 6.58
C LYS A 92 -5.56 -12.15 6.11
N PHE A 93 -6.45 -11.71 6.99
CA PHE A 93 -7.52 -10.77 6.63
C PHE A 93 -6.96 -9.42 6.17
N GLU A 94 -5.92 -8.91 6.83
CA GLU A 94 -5.28 -7.68 6.40
C GLU A 94 -4.64 -7.82 5.00
N GLU A 95 -3.98 -8.95 4.72
CA GLU A 95 -3.43 -9.24 3.39
C GLU A 95 -4.52 -9.37 2.32
N GLU A 96 -5.64 -10.01 2.64
CA GLU A 96 -6.81 -10.14 1.76
C GLU A 96 -7.44 -8.77 1.46
N ASP A 97 -7.61 -7.90 2.46
CA ASP A 97 -8.12 -6.53 2.28
C ASP A 97 -7.19 -5.68 1.41
N LYS A 98 -5.87 -5.78 1.62
CA LYS A 98 -4.87 -5.10 0.79
C LYS A 98 -4.92 -5.60 -0.65
N MET A 99 -5.07 -6.92 -0.85
CA MET A 99 -5.21 -7.53 -2.17
C MET A 99 -6.48 -7.04 -2.88
N MET A 100 -7.61 -7.02 -2.19
CA MET A 100 -8.88 -6.51 -2.73
C MET A 100 -8.79 -5.04 -3.10
N LYS A 101 -8.20 -4.20 -2.22
CA LYS A 101 -8.01 -2.77 -2.53
C LYS A 101 -7.10 -2.57 -3.74
N PHE A 102 -6.05 -3.39 -3.89
CA PHE A 102 -5.20 -3.35 -5.08
C PHE A 102 -6.01 -3.63 -6.35
N LEU A 103 -6.78 -4.74 -6.37
CA LEU A 103 -7.63 -5.13 -7.51
C LEU A 103 -8.67 -4.07 -7.86
N LEU A 104 -9.38 -3.53 -6.85
CA LEU A 104 -10.45 -2.54 -7.04
C LEU A 104 -9.96 -1.24 -7.70
N GLY A 105 -8.71 -0.86 -7.47
CA GLY A 105 -8.13 0.33 -8.09
C GLY A 105 -7.41 0.07 -9.41
N LEU A 106 -7.32 -1.17 -9.90
CA LEU A 106 -6.76 -1.42 -11.24
C LEU A 106 -7.61 -0.73 -12.32
N ASN A 107 -6.96 -0.27 -13.39
CA ASN A 107 -7.69 0.36 -14.49
C ASN A 107 -8.43 -0.69 -15.35
N GLY A 108 -9.31 -0.21 -16.23
CA GLY A 108 -10.16 -1.06 -17.09
C GLY A 108 -9.38 -2.03 -17.99
N GLY A 109 -8.09 -1.79 -18.23
CA GLY A 109 -7.24 -2.74 -18.94
C GLY A 109 -7.10 -4.09 -18.22
N PHE A 110 -7.29 -4.16 -16.90
CA PHE A 110 -7.06 -5.37 -16.11
C PHE A 110 -8.33 -6.12 -15.71
N GLU A 111 -9.51 -5.73 -16.19
CA GLU A 111 -10.80 -6.37 -15.84
C GLU A 111 -10.77 -7.89 -15.97
N GLY A 112 -10.27 -8.42 -17.10
CA GLY A 112 -10.14 -9.87 -17.29
C GLY A 112 -9.17 -10.54 -16.30
N THR A 113 -8.12 -9.82 -15.88
CA THR A 113 -7.20 -10.31 -14.84
C THR A 113 -7.87 -10.34 -13.47
N VAL A 114 -8.66 -9.32 -13.14
CA VAL A 114 -9.46 -9.25 -11.90
C VAL A 114 -10.42 -10.43 -11.83
N THR A 115 -11.21 -10.67 -12.88
CA THR A 115 -12.15 -11.81 -12.94
C THR A 115 -11.44 -13.14 -12.76
N ASN A 116 -10.30 -13.34 -13.42
CA ASN A 116 -9.53 -14.58 -13.30
C ASN A 116 -8.99 -14.79 -11.88
N VAL A 117 -8.47 -13.74 -11.24
CA VAL A 117 -7.96 -13.79 -9.86
C VAL A 117 -9.09 -14.10 -8.87
N LEU A 118 -10.25 -13.45 -9.02
CA LEU A 118 -11.40 -13.67 -8.14
C LEU A 118 -12.05 -15.05 -8.31
N SER A 119 -11.76 -15.75 -9.40
CA SER A 119 -12.24 -17.12 -9.66
C SER A 119 -11.31 -18.21 -9.08
N MET A 120 -10.18 -17.84 -8.47
CA MET A 120 -9.24 -18.79 -7.86
C MET A 120 -9.72 -19.22 -6.48
N ASP A 121 -9.64 -20.52 -6.18
CA ASP A 121 -9.86 -21.08 -4.84
C ASP A 121 -8.69 -22.00 -4.45
N PRO A 122 -7.88 -21.63 -3.42
CA PRO A 122 -8.01 -20.43 -2.59
C PRO A 122 -7.56 -19.15 -3.30
N LEU A 123 -8.06 -17.99 -2.80
CA LEU A 123 -7.62 -16.69 -3.28
C LEU A 123 -6.09 -16.53 -3.15
N PRO A 124 -5.41 -16.01 -4.19
CA PRO A 124 -3.96 -15.85 -4.17
C PRO A 124 -3.52 -14.72 -3.24
N SER A 125 -2.26 -14.76 -2.81
CA SER A 125 -1.66 -13.66 -2.05
C SER A 125 -1.49 -12.40 -2.91
N ILE A 126 -1.44 -11.24 -2.26
CA ILE A 126 -1.20 -9.96 -2.95
C ILE A 126 0.08 -9.96 -3.80
N ASN A 127 1.13 -10.63 -3.35
CA ASN A 127 2.40 -10.75 -4.09
C ASN A 127 2.21 -11.56 -5.38
N ARG A 128 1.39 -12.62 -5.33
CA ARG A 128 1.07 -13.41 -6.51
C ARG A 128 0.22 -12.60 -7.50
N VAL A 129 -0.76 -11.84 -7.01
CA VAL A 129 -1.59 -10.95 -7.82
C VAL A 129 -0.74 -9.87 -8.50
N PHE A 130 0.17 -9.23 -7.76
CA PHE A 130 1.14 -8.27 -8.31
C PHE A 130 2.00 -8.86 -9.43
N ALA A 131 2.50 -10.09 -9.24
CA ALA A 131 3.29 -10.77 -10.28
C ALA A 131 2.46 -11.04 -11.55
N ILE A 132 1.20 -11.46 -11.40
CA ILE A 132 0.28 -11.69 -12.53
C ILE A 132 0.04 -10.38 -13.28
N THR A 133 -0.34 -9.31 -12.59
CA THR A 133 -0.65 -8.02 -13.24
C THR A 133 0.58 -7.42 -13.91
N GLN A 134 1.76 -7.52 -13.30
CA GLN A 134 3.01 -7.08 -13.92
C GLN A 134 3.36 -7.89 -15.18
N GLN A 135 3.11 -9.20 -15.18
CA GLN A 135 3.32 -10.03 -16.38
C GLN A 135 2.39 -9.61 -17.52
N ILE A 136 1.11 -9.36 -17.23
CA ILE A 136 0.13 -8.89 -18.21
C ILE A 136 0.49 -7.50 -18.75
N GLU A 137 0.95 -6.59 -17.90
CA GLU A 137 1.43 -5.26 -18.32
C GLU A 137 2.57 -5.37 -19.35
N LYS A 138 3.57 -6.21 -19.06
CA LYS A 138 4.70 -6.47 -19.98
C LYS A 138 4.25 -7.09 -21.29
N GLN A 139 3.33 -8.06 -21.26
CA GLN A 139 2.80 -8.68 -22.48
C GLN A 139 2.06 -7.67 -23.37
N LYS A 140 1.28 -6.77 -22.76
CA LYS A 140 0.60 -5.71 -23.51
C LYS A 140 1.56 -4.75 -24.20
N GLN A 141 2.66 -4.37 -23.53
CA GLN A 141 3.70 -3.51 -24.11
C GLN A 141 4.37 -4.16 -25.33
N VAL A 142 4.62 -5.48 -25.27
CA VAL A 142 5.19 -6.23 -26.40
C VAL A 142 4.20 -6.30 -27.56
N ASN A 143 2.92 -6.58 -27.27
CA ASN A 143 1.89 -6.67 -28.29
C ASN A 143 1.60 -5.31 -28.94
N SER A 144 1.61 -4.20 -28.19
CA SER A 144 1.46 -2.86 -28.76
C SER A 144 2.62 -2.48 -29.67
N ALA A 145 3.86 -2.81 -29.28
CA ALA A 145 5.04 -2.58 -30.12
C ALA A 145 4.99 -3.39 -31.44
N GLY A 146 4.48 -4.63 -31.39
CA GLY A 146 4.30 -5.46 -32.59
C GLY A 146 3.27 -4.89 -33.57
N VAL A 147 2.20 -4.26 -33.07
CA VAL A 147 1.18 -3.62 -33.91
C VAL A 147 1.72 -2.36 -34.60
N GLU A 148 2.51 -1.55 -33.90
CA GLU A 148 3.13 -0.34 -34.50
C GLU A 148 4.13 -0.70 -35.60
N VAL A 149 4.96 -1.72 -35.40
CA VAL A 149 5.91 -2.20 -36.43
C VAL A 149 5.19 -2.79 -37.64
N GLY A 150 4.07 -3.50 -37.43
CA GLY A 150 3.24 -4.04 -38.51
C GLY A 150 2.50 -2.96 -39.32
N ALA A 151 2.03 -1.91 -38.64
CA ALA A 151 1.40 -0.76 -39.29
C ALA A 151 2.41 0.05 -40.12
N MET A 152 3.59 0.33 -39.58
CA MET A 152 4.65 1.05 -40.31
C MET A 152 5.16 0.24 -41.52
N SER A 153 5.30 -1.09 -41.39
CA SER A 153 5.71 -1.95 -42.52
C SER A 153 4.66 -2.02 -43.63
N SER A 154 3.37 -2.01 -43.27
CA SER A 154 2.27 -2.02 -44.24
C SER A 154 2.16 -0.70 -45.00
N SER A 155 2.46 0.43 -44.37
CA SER A 155 2.48 1.74 -45.03
C SER A 155 3.66 1.93 -45.97
N VAL A 156 4.82 1.31 -45.69
CA VAL A 156 6.01 1.39 -46.56
C VAL A 156 5.89 0.50 -47.79
N MET A 157 5.18 -0.64 -47.71
CA MET A 157 4.92 -1.54 -48.85
C MET A 157 3.87 -1.00 -49.84
N ALA A 158 3.12 0.04 -49.47
CA ALA A 158 2.02 0.61 -50.27
C ALA A 158 2.40 1.90 -51.02
N ALA A 159 3.67 2.32 -51.00
CA ALA A 159 4.22 3.48 -51.70
C ALA A 159 5.21 3.05 -52.79
#